data_AF-A0A9E8M206-F1
#
_entry.id   AF-A0A9E8M206-F1
#
_cell.length_a   1.000
_cell.length_b   1.000
_cell.length_c   1.000
_cell.angle_alpha   90.00
_cell.angle_beta   90.00
_cell.angle_gamma   90.00
#
_symmetry.space_group_name_H-M   'P 1'
#
loop_
_entity.id
_entity.type
_entity.pdbx_description
1 polymer ?
#
loop_
_entity_poly.entity_id
_entity_poly.type
_entity_poly.pdbx_seq_one_letter_code
_entity_poly.pdbx_strand_id
1 'polypeptide(L)'
;MGDHTLTNEKYPKADTNTLDFLKKNVFNVTEISRTKKLSEILDRFSNGVSDEIFVIQNAKKKDALAVIIDLDYFKQLLQIKEVVESALDRIVMEDAQARKDKPANQTLSDVFDEEDINVDELMKLLKKD
;
A
#
# COMPACT_ATOMS: atom_id res chain seq x y z
N MET A 1 31.63 -6.84 16.60
CA MET A 1 31.72 -6.00 15.38
C MET A 1 31.42 -6.90 14.20
N GLY A 2 30.21 -6.82 13.68
CA GLY A 2 29.80 -7.52 12.46
C GLY A 2 29.10 -6.49 11.60
N ASP A 3 29.81 -6.04 10.59
CA ASP A 3 29.49 -4.91 9.71
C ASP A 3 28.21 -5.19 8.91
N HIS A 4 27.19 -4.35 9.08
CA HIS A 4 25.97 -4.40 8.26
C HIS A 4 26.23 -3.63 6.97
N THR A 5 26.85 -4.29 5.99
CA THR A 5 26.96 -3.75 4.64
C THR A 5 25.59 -3.83 3.94
N LEU A 6 24.89 -2.70 3.86
CA LEU A 6 23.77 -2.47 2.95
C LEU A 6 24.31 -2.48 1.51
N THR A 7 24.29 -3.64 0.85
CA THR A 7 24.69 -3.74 -0.55
C THR A 7 23.49 -3.90 -1.49
N ASN A 8 23.31 -2.85 -2.31
CA ASN A 8 22.86 -2.83 -3.69
C ASN A 8 21.42 -3.26 -4.02
N GLU A 9 20.64 -2.24 -4.41
CA GLU A 9 19.57 -2.23 -5.41
C GLU A 9 19.34 -3.58 -6.12
N LYS A 10 18.54 -4.44 -5.49
CA LYS A 10 17.91 -5.56 -6.19
C LYS A 10 16.77 -5.00 -7.01
N TYR A 11 17.06 -4.51 -8.21
CA TYR A 11 16.03 -4.52 -9.25
C TYR A 11 15.54 -5.97 -9.36
N PRO A 12 14.24 -6.24 -9.18
CA PRO A 12 13.73 -7.59 -9.29
C PRO A 12 14.09 -8.12 -10.69
N LYS A 13 14.86 -9.23 -10.73
CA LYS A 13 15.16 -9.92 -12.00
C LYS A 13 13.83 -10.36 -12.59
N ALA A 14 13.48 -9.83 -13.76
CA ALA A 14 12.30 -10.24 -14.50
C ALA A 14 12.39 -11.74 -14.76
N ASP A 15 11.52 -12.52 -14.11
CA ASP A 15 11.40 -13.95 -14.37
C ASP A 15 10.72 -14.15 -15.74
N THR A 16 10.90 -15.31 -16.36
CA THR A 16 10.27 -15.63 -17.65
C THR A 16 8.74 -15.54 -17.56
N ASN A 17 8.18 -15.88 -16.39
CA ASN A 17 6.78 -15.64 -16.06
C ASN A 17 6.39 -14.16 -16.06
N THR A 18 7.24 -13.28 -15.52
CA THR A 18 7.02 -11.82 -15.55
C THR A 18 7.10 -11.27 -16.97
N LEU A 19 8.00 -11.82 -17.79
CA LEU A 19 8.16 -11.43 -19.19
C LEU A 19 7.02 -11.91 -20.08
N ASP A 20 6.52 -13.12 -19.86
CA ASP A 20 5.36 -13.69 -20.55
C ASP A 20 4.07 -12.95 -20.17
N PHE A 21 3.94 -12.57 -18.90
CA PHE A 21 2.88 -11.68 -18.42
C PHE A 21 2.90 -10.34 -19.17
N LEU A 22 4.07 -9.69 -19.24
CA LEU A 22 4.26 -8.43 -19.95
C LEU A 22 4.00 -8.55 -21.46
N LYS A 23 4.23 -9.72 -22.07
CA LYS A 23 4.02 -9.93 -23.51
C LYS A 23 2.58 -10.28 -23.87
N LYS A 24 1.89 -11.09 -23.07
CA LYS A 24 0.55 -11.61 -23.41
C LYS A 24 -0.59 -10.74 -22.89
N ASN A 25 -0.38 -10.03 -21.80
CA ASN A 25 -1.46 -9.33 -21.09
C ASN A 25 -1.35 -7.81 -21.14
N VAL A 26 -0.34 -7.24 -21.82
CA VAL A 26 -0.23 -5.79 -22.03
C VAL A 26 -0.88 -5.42 -23.35
N PHE A 27 -1.99 -4.67 -23.27
CA PHE A 27 -2.73 -4.19 -24.42
C PHE A 27 -2.62 -2.67 -24.55
N ASN A 28 -2.53 -2.18 -25.78
CA ASN A 28 -2.65 -0.74 -26.02
C ASN A 28 -4.12 -0.31 -25.94
N VAL A 29 -4.40 0.88 -25.40
CA VAL A 29 -5.76 1.47 -25.40
C VAL A 29 -6.40 1.44 -26.79
N THR A 30 -5.60 1.71 -27.84
CA THR A 30 -6.05 1.68 -29.23
C THR A 30 -6.37 0.28 -29.77
N GLU A 31 -5.74 -0.76 -29.23
CA GLU A 31 -6.06 -2.14 -29.59
C GLU A 31 -7.35 -2.59 -28.91
N ILE A 32 -7.52 -2.25 -27.63
CA ILE A 32 -8.75 -2.54 -26.88
C ILE A 32 -9.97 -1.90 -27.54
N SER A 33 -9.86 -0.64 -27.99
CA SER A 33 -11.00 0.04 -28.61
C SER A 33 -11.33 -0.41 -30.04
N ARG A 34 -10.31 -0.88 -30.78
CA ARG A 34 -10.48 -1.34 -32.18
C ARG A 34 -10.88 -2.80 -32.30
N THR A 35 -10.69 -3.59 -31.24
CA THR A 35 -10.96 -5.03 -31.23
C THR A 35 -12.05 -5.36 -30.21
N LYS A 36 -12.56 -6.59 -30.22
CA LYS A 36 -13.49 -7.08 -29.19
C LYS A 36 -12.80 -7.54 -27.91
N LYS A 37 -11.53 -7.13 -27.69
CA LYS A 37 -10.70 -7.61 -26.57
C LYS A 37 -11.30 -7.29 -25.21
N LEU A 38 -11.95 -6.14 -25.04
CA LEU A 38 -12.62 -5.82 -23.78
C LEU A 38 -13.77 -6.80 -23.49
N SER A 39 -14.59 -7.11 -24.50
CA SER A 39 -15.65 -8.10 -24.37
C SER A 39 -15.07 -9.49 -24.07
N GLU A 40 -14.00 -9.90 -24.74
CA GLU A 40 -13.31 -11.17 -24.47
C GLU A 40 -12.78 -11.26 -23.03
N ILE A 41 -12.24 -10.17 -22.48
CA ILE A 41 -11.77 -10.12 -21.08
C ILE A 41 -12.96 -10.26 -20.12
N LEU A 42 -14.05 -9.53 -20.36
CA LEU A 42 -15.24 -9.60 -19.53
C LEU A 42 -15.92 -10.98 -19.60
N ASP A 43 -15.95 -11.61 -20.78
CA ASP A 43 -16.48 -12.96 -20.94
C ASP A 43 -15.66 -13.99 -20.15
N ARG A 44 -14.33 -13.81 -20.04
CA ARG A 44 -13.49 -14.68 -19.19
C ARG A 44 -13.85 -14.55 -17.72
N PHE A 45 -14.06 -13.32 -17.24
CA PHE A 45 -14.50 -13.07 -15.86
C PHE A 45 -15.91 -13.58 -15.58
N SER A 46 -16.75 -13.74 -16.60
CA SER A 46 -18.08 -14.32 -16.43
C SER A 46 -18.08 -15.81 -16.02
N ASN A 47 -16.97 -16.53 -16.23
CA ASN A 47 -16.87 -17.97 -15.94
C ASN A 47 -16.43 -18.29 -14.50
N GLY A 48 -16.52 -17.31 -13.59
CA GLY A 48 -16.16 -17.44 -12.19
C GLY A 48 -14.98 -16.55 -11.80
N VAL A 49 -14.56 -16.64 -10.55
CA VAL A 49 -13.45 -15.83 -10.02
C VAL A 49 -12.16 -16.19 -10.74
N SER A 50 -11.60 -15.22 -11.46
CA SER A 50 -10.35 -15.36 -12.21
C SER A 50 -9.25 -14.55 -11.53
N ASP A 51 -8.05 -15.13 -11.44
CA ASP A 51 -6.82 -14.46 -11.03
C ASP A 51 -6.07 -13.83 -12.21
N GLU A 52 -6.65 -13.84 -13.40
CA GLU A 52 -6.08 -13.22 -14.59
C GLU A 52 -6.00 -11.69 -14.44
N ILE A 53 -4.83 -11.15 -14.77
CA ILE A 53 -4.54 -9.73 -14.72
C ILE A 53 -4.23 -9.24 -16.14
N PHE A 54 -4.96 -8.23 -16.59
CA PHE A 54 -4.73 -7.58 -17.87
C PHE A 54 -4.24 -6.15 -17.66
N VAL A 55 -3.16 -5.78 -18.31
CA VAL A 55 -2.56 -4.44 -18.21
C VAL A 55 -2.90 -3.66 -19.46
N ILE A 56 -3.43 -2.45 -19.28
CA ILE A 56 -3.67 -1.50 -20.36
C ILE A 56 -2.60 -0.42 -20.30
N GLN A 57 -1.96 -0.15 -21.42
CA GLN A 57 -1.01 0.95 -21.56
C GLN A 57 -1.47 1.95 -22.62
N ASN A 58 -1.13 3.23 -22.41
CA ASN A 58 -1.25 4.23 -23.47
C ASN A 58 -0.03 4.17 -24.40
N ALA A 59 -0.25 3.94 -25.69
CA ALA A 59 0.84 3.87 -26.68
C ALA A 59 1.71 5.15 -26.75
N LYS A 60 1.14 6.32 -26.41
CA LYS A 60 1.86 7.61 -26.40
C LYS A 60 2.48 7.97 -25.05
N LYS A 61 2.00 7.38 -23.95
CA LYS A 61 2.49 7.62 -22.58
C LYS A 61 2.70 6.28 -21.90
N LYS A 62 3.92 5.74 -22.00
CA LYS A 62 4.23 4.38 -21.53
C LYS A 62 4.03 4.20 -20.02
N ASP A 63 4.16 5.27 -19.23
CA ASP A 63 3.94 5.24 -17.78
C ASP A 63 2.45 5.32 -17.40
N ALA A 64 1.57 5.64 -18.36
CA ALA A 64 0.13 5.61 -18.13
C ALA A 64 -0.37 4.16 -18.29
N LEU A 65 -0.30 3.43 -17.17
CA LEU A 65 -0.68 2.03 -17.04
C LEU A 65 -1.92 1.89 -16.15
N ALA A 66 -2.84 1.03 -16.57
CA ALA A 66 -3.99 0.62 -15.78
C ALA A 66 -4.08 -0.90 -15.78
N VAL A 67 -4.76 -1.46 -14.79
CA VAL A 67 -4.96 -2.90 -14.66
C VAL A 67 -6.45 -3.19 -14.66
N ILE A 68 -6.86 -4.21 -15.42
CA ILE A 68 -8.16 -4.83 -15.38
C ILE A 68 -8.00 -6.18 -14.67
N ILE A 69 -8.80 -6.39 -13.64
CA ILE A 69 -8.92 -7.63 -12.88
C ILE A 69 -10.39 -7.94 -12.64
N ASP A 70 -10.68 -9.19 -12.33
CA ASP A 70 -12.01 -9.62 -11.90
C ASP A 70 -12.47 -8.87 -10.63
N LEU A 71 -13.76 -8.51 -10.59
CA LEU A 71 -14.31 -7.71 -9.50
C LEU A 71 -14.33 -8.46 -8.17
N ASP A 72 -14.65 -9.75 -8.19
CA ASP A 72 -14.72 -10.55 -6.97
C ASP A 72 -13.31 -10.92 -6.48
N TYR A 73 -12.37 -11.14 -7.39
CA TYR A 73 -10.95 -11.22 -7.04
C TYR A 73 -10.46 -9.92 -6.38
N PHE A 74 -10.81 -8.75 -6.93
CA PHE A 74 -10.46 -7.47 -6.33
C PHE A 74 -11.06 -7.27 -4.93
N LYS A 75 -12.32 -7.68 -4.71
CA LYS A 75 -12.93 -7.65 -3.37
C LYS A 75 -12.16 -8.51 -2.37
N GLN A 76 -11.70 -9.70 -2.76
CA GLN A 76 -10.89 -10.55 -1.89
C GLN A 76 -9.57 -9.88 -1.51
N LEU A 77 -8.90 -9.24 -2.47
CA LEU A 77 -7.67 -8.48 -2.20
C LEU A 77 -7.91 -7.31 -1.24
N LEU A 78 -9.03 -6.60 -1.39
CA LEU A 78 -9.42 -5.53 -0.46
C LEU A 78 -9.67 -6.05 0.95
N GLN A 79 -10.39 -7.16 1.09
CA GLN A 79 -10.64 -7.77 2.40
C GLN A 79 -9.34 -8.17 3.10
N ILE A 80 -8.38 -8.73 2.36
CA ILE A 80 -7.06 -9.06 2.92
C ILE A 80 -6.36 -7.79 3.42
N LYS A 81 -6.37 -6.72 2.62
CA LYS A 81 -5.78 -5.44 3.01
C LYS A 81 -6.42 -4.90 4.30
N GLU A 82 -7.74 -4.89 4.39
CA GLU A 82 -8.48 -4.42 5.56
C GLU A 82 -8.15 -5.22 6.82
N VAL A 83 -8.01 -6.54 6.71
CA VAL A 83 -7.62 -7.41 7.84
C VAL A 83 -6.19 -7.10 8.29
N VAL A 84 -5.26 -6.91 7.35
CA VAL A 84 -3.87 -6.57 7.65
C VAL A 84 -3.78 -5.21 8.32
N GLU A 85 -4.46 -4.18 7.80
CA GLU A 85 -4.50 -2.85 8.41
C GLU A 85 -5.10 -2.91 9.82
N SER A 86 -6.20 -3.64 10.01
CA SER A 86 -6.83 -3.82 11.32
C SER A 86 -5.92 -4.55 12.32
N ALA A 87 -5.13 -5.51 11.86
CA ALA A 87 -4.17 -6.22 12.71
C ALA A 87 -3.02 -5.31 13.16
N LEU A 88 -2.53 -4.46 12.26
CA LEU A 88 -1.49 -3.47 12.58
C LEU A 88 -2.02 -2.43 13.58
N ASP A 89 -3.24 -1.93 13.39
CA ASP A 89 -3.86 -0.99 14.33
C ASP A 89 -4.00 -1.59 15.74
N ARG A 90 -4.37 -2.87 15.84
CA ARG A 90 -4.40 -3.58 17.12
C ARG A 90 -3.03 -3.67 17.79
N ILE A 91 -1.99 -3.97 17.03
CA ILE A 91 -0.62 -4.04 17.58
C ILE A 91 -0.19 -2.67 18.12
N VAL A 92 -0.44 -1.59 17.36
CA VAL A 92 -0.13 -0.23 17.81
C VAL A 92 -0.91 0.13 19.07
N MET A 93 -2.19 -0.26 19.15
CA MET A 93 -3.03 0.03 20.29
C MET A 93 -2.61 -0.78 21.53
N GLU A 94 -2.24 -2.05 21.37
CA GLU A 94 -1.68 -2.90 22.42
C GLU A 94 -0.34 -2.33 22.93
N ASP A 95 0.54 -1.88 22.03
CA ASP A 95 1.80 -1.23 22.40
C ASP A 95 1.57 0.09 23.16
N ALA A 96 0.61 0.90 22.72
CA ALA A 96 0.23 2.14 23.40
C ALA A 96 -0.35 1.85 24.80
N GLN A 97 -1.22 0.84 24.91
CA GLN A 97 -1.78 0.39 26.18
C GLN A 97 -0.67 -0.14 27.12
N ALA A 98 0.25 -0.94 26.61
CA ALA A 98 1.38 -1.47 27.37
C ALA A 98 2.38 -0.38 27.80
N ARG A 99 2.43 0.75 27.09
CA ARG A 99 3.21 1.94 27.51
C ARG A 99 2.52 2.75 28.59
N LYS A 100 1.18 2.80 28.59
CA LYS A 100 0.39 3.53 29.61
C LYS A 100 0.73 3.06 31.04
N ASP A 101 0.90 1.76 31.22
CA ASP A 101 1.15 1.16 32.53
C ASP A 101 2.64 1.05 32.88
N LYS A 102 3.55 1.50 32.00
CA LYS A 102 4.98 1.56 32.26
C LYS A 102 5.38 2.96 32.74
N PRO A 103 6.21 3.08 33.80
CA PRO A 103 6.76 4.37 34.17
C PRO A 103 7.58 4.94 33.00
N ALA A 104 7.36 6.21 32.69
CA ALA A 104 8.11 6.90 31.65
C ALA A 104 9.60 6.94 32.04
N ASN A 105 10.48 6.52 31.12
CA ASN A 105 11.92 6.47 31.36
C ASN A 105 12.62 7.84 31.18
N GLN A 106 11.89 8.85 30.69
CA GLN A 106 12.36 10.21 30.45
C GLN A 106 11.33 11.17 31.02
N THR A 107 11.78 12.26 31.64
CA THR A 107 10.90 13.31 32.14
C THR A 107 10.56 14.28 31.00
N LEU A 108 9.44 15.00 31.11
CA LEU A 108 9.07 16.01 30.10
C LEU A 108 10.17 17.09 29.96
N SER A 109 10.89 17.39 31.03
CA SER A 109 12.03 18.32 31.03
C SER A 109 13.27 17.81 30.28
N ASP A 110 13.36 16.51 29.97
CA ASP A 110 14.46 15.92 29.21
C ASP A 110 14.21 15.92 27.69
N VAL A 111 12.96 16.16 27.27
CA VAL A 111 12.50 16.07 25.87
C VAL A 111 12.22 17.44 25.27
N PHE A 112 11.86 18.41 26.11
CA PHE A 112 11.52 19.77 25.70
C PHE A 112 12.54 20.76 26.28
N ASP A 113 13.12 21.59 25.42
CA ASP A 113 13.89 22.75 25.86
C ASP A 113 12.90 23.85 26.31
N GLU A 114 13.31 24.70 27.27
CA GLU A 114 12.45 25.75 27.86
C GLU A 114 11.85 26.72 26.83
N GLU A 115 12.41 26.78 25.62
CA GLU A 115 11.94 27.63 24.52
C GLU A 115 10.85 26.97 23.65
N ASP A 116 10.65 25.64 23.74
CA ASP A 116 9.72 24.90 22.87
C ASP A 116 8.31 24.78 23.44
N ILE A 117 8.12 24.96 24.76
CA ILE A 117 6.81 24.87 25.41
C ILE A 117 6.36 26.23 25.95
N ASN A 118 5.31 26.79 25.36
CA ASN A 118 4.56 27.89 25.96
C ASN A 118 3.61 27.39 27.06
N VAL A 119 4.14 27.22 28.27
CA VAL A 119 3.41 26.71 29.45
C VAL A 119 2.19 27.56 29.78
N ASP A 120 2.26 28.89 29.54
CA ASP A 120 1.14 29.81 29.78
C ASP A 120 -0.05 29.54 28.85
N GLU A 121 0.21 29.11 27.61
CA GLU A 121 -0.82 28.75 26.65
C GLU A 121 -1.47 27.40 26.99
N LEU A 122 -0.67 26.41 27.40
CA LEU A 122 -1.14 25.11 27.89
C LEU A 122 -2.03 25.26 29.13
N MET A 123 -1.63 26.10 30.09
CA MET A 123 -2.41 26.36 31.30
C MET A 123 -3.72 27.12 31.02
N LYS A 124 -3.78 27.92 29.96
CA LYS A 124 -5.02 28.56 29.50
C LYS A 124 -5.97 27.56 28.85
N LEU A 125 -5.46 26.58 28.10
CA LEU A 125 -6.26 25.53 27.47
C LEU A 125 -6.87 24.56 28.50
N LEU A 126 -6.14 24.25 29.59
CA LEU A 126 -6.63 23.40 30.68
C LEU A 126 -7.64 24.09 31.60
N LYS A 127 -7.63 25.42 31.68
CA LYS A 127 -8.59 26.21 32.48
C LYS A 127 -9.88 26.55 31.73
N LYS A 128 -9.96 26.19 30.46
CA LYS A 128 -11.12 26.46 29.62
C LYS A 128 -11.98 25.21 29.54
N ASP A 129 -12.67 24.93 30.64
CA ASP A 129 -13.90 24.14 30.66
C ASP A 129 -15.04 24.93 29.98
#